data_AF-A0A819ZY41-F1
#
_entry.id   AF-A0A819ZY41-F1
#
_cell.length_a   1.000
_cell.length_b   1.000
_cell.length_c   1.000
_cell.angle_alpha   90.00
_cell.angle_beta   90.00
_cell.angle_gamma   90.00
#
_symmetry.space_group_name_H-M   'P 1'
#
loop_
_entity.id
_entity.type
_entity.pdbx_description
1 polymer ?
#
loop_
_entity_poly.entity_id
_entity_poly.type
_entity_poly.pdbx_seq_one_letter_code
_entity_poly.pdbx_strand_id
1 'polypeptide(L)'
;MDEERYKNVIKACCLDIDLQNFGEVGDLLMIGDKGVSLSGGQKARISLARALYADADLYLLDDPLAAVDPKVAKNIFDQSIGPQSFLHGKTRILVTHQTHFLVESDQMLLMTNVHIDELHIEQQPTIEPSNETLETDSSNDKETDFVLNTSITDINSIIYLNEIFSSIELK
;
A
#
# COMPACT_ATOMS: atom_id res chain seq x y z
N MET A 1 7.47 9.52 -26.09
CA MET A 1 7.45 8.79 -24.81
C MET A 1 8.35 9.55 -23.86
N ASP A 2 7.89 9.84 -22.65
CA ASP A 2 8.73 10.45 -21.62
C ASP A 2 9.62 9.34 -21.02
N GLU A 3 10.91 9.38 -21.34
CA GLU A 3 11.89 8.39 -20.90
C GLU A 3 12.23 8.52 -19.41
N GLU A 4 12.26 9.74 -18.88
CA GLU A 4 12.59 9.98 -17.48
C GLU A 4 11.46 9.46 -16.60
N ARG A 5 10.22 9.82 -16.94
CA ARG A 5 9.04 9.29 -16.26
C ARG A 5 9.01 7.76 -16.32
N TYR A 6 9.29 7.18 -17.49
CA TYR A 6 9.32 5.73 -17.65
C TYR A 6 10.30 5.08 -16.68
N LYS A 7 11.55 5.56 -16.63
CA LYS A 7 12.58 5.04 -15.72
C LYS A 7 12.17 5.19 -14.25
N ASN A 8 11.58 6.32 -13.87
CA ASN A 8 11.13 6.56 -12.51
C ASN A 8 9.99 5.61 -12.11
N VAL A 9 9.03 5.36 -13.01
CA VAL A 9 7.93 4.40 -12.79
C VAL A 9 8.46 2.96 -12.64
N ILE A 10 9.36 2.53 -13.54
CA ILE A 10 9.98 1.20 -13.47
C ILE A 10 10.66 1.00 -12.12
N LYS A 11 11.42 1.99 -11.65
CA LYS A 11 12.10 1.95 -10.36
C LYS A 11 11.12 1.93 -9.19
N ALA A 12 10.11 2.80 -9.19
CA ALA A 12 9.13 2.88 -8.10
C ALA A 12 8.34 1.55 -7.93
N CYS A 13 8.10 0.85 -9.04
CA CYS A 13 7.43 -0.46 -9.05
C CYS A 13 8.39 -1.65 -8.90
N CYS A 14 9.68 -1.42 -8.65
CA CYS A 14 10.72 -2.45 -8.51
C CYS A 14 10.82 -3.39 -9.72
N LEU A 15 10.57 -2.89 -10.93
CA LEU A 15 10.59 -3.70 -12.16
C LEU A 15 11.99 -3.77 -12.80
N ASP A 16 12.96 -3.02 -12.29
CA ASP A 16 14.33 -2.97 -12.79
C ASP A 16 15.00 -4.36 -12.83
N ILE A 17 14.84 -5.14 -11.75
CA ILE A 17 15.37 -6.50 -11.66
C ILE A 17 14.67 -7.43 -12.68
N ASP A 18 13.36 -7.31 -12.86
CA ASP A 18 12.62 -8.13 -13.82
C ASP A 18 13.08 -7.85 -15.25
N LEU A 19 13.21 -6.58 -15.62
CA LEU A 19 13.68 -6.18 -16.94
C LEU A 19 15.12 -6.65 -17.22
N GLN A 20 16.00 -6.58 -16.22
CA GLN A 20 17.36 -7.15 -16.34
C GLN A 20 17.33 -8.66 -16.55
N ASN A 21 16.45 -9.37 -15.85
CA ASN A 21 16.29 -10.83 -15.99
C ASN A 21 15.72 -11.23 -17.36
N PHE A 22 15.06 -10.32 -18.08
CA PHE A 22 14.61 -10.54 -19.45
C PHE A 22 15.75 -10.44 -20.49
N GLY A 23 16.98 -10.15 -20.04
CA GLY A 23 18.19 -10.14 -20.87
C GLY A 23 18.19 -8.99 -21.88
N GLU A 24 18.80 -9.20 -23.04
CA GLU A 24 18.95 -8.16 -24.08
C GLU A 24 17.61 -7.64 -24.62
N VAL A 25 16.53 -8.43 -24.50
CA VAL A 25 15.20 -8.02 -24.96
C VAL A 25 14.54 -7.04 -23.99
N GLY A 26 14.84 -7.16 -22.68
CA GLY A 26 14.38 -6.22 -21.66
C GLY A 26 12.86 -5.99 -21.68
N ASP A 27 12.47 -4.73 -21.83
CA ASP A 27 11.08 -4.28 -21.86
C ASP A 27 10.34 -4.54 -23.18
N LEU A 28 11.05 -4.97 -24.22
CA LEU A 28 10.46 -5.41 -25.49
C LEU A 28 10.00 -6.87 -25.46
N LEU A 29 10.14 -7.55 -24.32
CA LEU A 29 9.81 -8.96 -24.19
C LEU A 29 8.31 -9.19 -24.49
N MET A 30 8.05 -10.11 -25.41
CA MET A 30 6.67 -10.52 -25.71
C MET A 30 6.08 -11.32 -24.54
N ILE A 31 4.95 -10.87 -24.02
CA ILE A 31 4.19 -11.52 -22.94
C ILE A 31 2.85 -12.07 -23.45
N GLY A 32 2.33 -13.11 -22.81
CA GLY A 32 1.02 -13.71 -23.12
C GLY A 32 1.11 -15.10 -23.74
N ASP A 33 0.05 -15.57 -24.41
CA ASP A 33 -0.11 -16.96 -24.86
C ASP A 33 1.00 -17.49 -25.79
N LYS A 34 1.64 -16.58 -26.52
CA LYS A 34 2.77 -16.89 -27.42
C LYS A 34 4.11 -16.36 -26.90
N GLY A 35 4.11 -15.77 -25.71
CA GLY A 35 5.25 -15.11 -25.09
C GLY A 35 5.65 -15.74 -23.76
N VAL A 36 6.46 -15.02 -23.00
CA VAL A 36 6.86 -15.45 -21.66
C VAL A 36 5.69 -15.29 -20.69
N SER A 37 5.50 -16.29 -19.84
CA SER A 37 4.56 -16.22 -18.73
C SER A 37 5.16 -15.42 -17.58
N LEU A 38 4.40 -14.46 -17.06
CA LEU A 38 4.77 -13.66 -15.91
C LEU A 38 4.22 -14.27 -14.61
N SER A 39 4.96 -14.12 -13.52
CA SER A 39 4.46 -14.44 -12.19
C SER A 39 3.31 -13.49 -11.78
N GLY A 40 2.53 -13.88 -10.76
CA GLY A 40 1.46 -13.03 -10.23
C GLY A 40 1.97 -11.66 -9.77
N GLY A 41 3.07 -11.64 -9.02
CA GLY A 41 3.70 -10.40 -8.56
C GLY A 41 4.30 -9.54 -9.69
N GLN A 42 4.79 -10.14 -10.78
CA GLN A 42 5.20 -9.38 -11.96
C GLN A 42 4.01 -8.70 -12.65
N LYS A 43 2.90 -9.44 -12.82
CA LYS A 43 1.66 -8.88 -13.40
C LYS A 43 1.11 -7.74 -12.55
N ALA A 44 1.09 -7.90 -11.23
CA ALA A 44 0.67 -6.86 -10.29
C ALA A 44 1.53 -5.60 -10.42
N ARG A 45 2.86 -5.75 -10.41
CA ARG A 45 3.81 -4.62 -10.54
C ARG A 45 3.73 -3.91 -11.89
N ILE A 46 3.54 -4.65 -12.99
CA ILE A 46 3.32 -4.05 -14.30
C ILE A 46 1.98 -3.31 -14.35
N SER A 47 0.93 -3.84 -13.73
CA SER A 47 -0.37 -3.16 -13.63
C SER A 47 -0.25 -1.83 -12.87
N LEU A 48 0.46 -1.85 -11.73
CA LEU A 48 0.75 -0.64 -10.95
C LEU A 48 1.58 0.36 -11.75
N ALA A 49 2.64 -0.10 -12.44
CA ALA A 49 3.47 0.74 -13.29
C ALA A 49 2.66 1.44 -14.39
N ARG A 50 1.71 0.72 -15.00
CA ARG A 50 0.80 1.31 -15.99
C ARG A 50 -0.07 2.41 -15.39
N ALA A 51 -0.60 2.22 -14.18
CA ALA A 51 -1.36 3.25 -13.49
C ALA A 51 -0.48 4.47 -13.18
N LEU A 52 0.71 4.28 -12.61
CA LEU A 52 1.62 5.37 -12.29
C LEU A 52 2.03 6.16 -13.55
N TYR A 53 2.33 5.48 -14.65
CA TYR A 53 2.72 6.16 -15.90
C TYR A 53 1.61 7.07 -16.45
N ALA A 54 0.33 6.73 -16.24
CA ALA A 54 -0.83 7.48 -16.74
C ALA A 54 -0.99 8.89 -16.15
N ASP A 55 -0.33 9.19 -15.03
CA ASP A 55 -0.31 10.52 -14.39
C ASP A 55 -1.70 11.09 -14.01
N ALA A 56 -2.59 10.24 -13.52
CA ALA A 56 -3.92 10.67 -13.10
C ALA A 56 -3.88 11.58 -11.87
N ASP A 57 -4.98 12.30 -11.60
CA ASP A 57 -5.14 13.07 -10.36
C ASP A 57 -5.73 12.22 -9.21
N LEU A 58 -6.42 11.13 -9.57
CA LEU A 58 -7.05 10.16 -8.67
C LEU A 58 -6.64 8.73 -9.03
N TYR A 59 -6.20 7.99 -8.02
CA TYR A 59 -5.83 6.57 -8.13
C TYR A 59 -6.76 5.71 -7.29
N LEU A 60 -7.38 4.71 -7.90
CA LEU A 60 -8.13 3.66 -7.20
C LEU A 60 -7.29 2.38 -7.28
N LEU A 61 -6.85 1.87 -6.13
CA LEU A 61 -5.90 0.77 -6.03
C LEU A 61 -6.57 -0.38 -5.28
N ASP A 62 -7.00 -1.42 -5.98
CA ASP A 62 -7.62 -2.62 -5.40
C ASP A 62 -6.59 -3.72 -5.15
N ASP A 63 -6.24 -3.89 -3.88
CA ASP A 63 -5.17 -4.71 -3.31
C ASP A 63 -3.93 -4.84 -4.20
N PRO A 64 -3.28 -3.71 -4.57
CA PRO A 64 -2.26 -3.68 -5.63
C PRO A 64 -1.02 -4.53 -5.32
N LEU A 65 -0.84 -4.92 -4.06
CA LEU A 65 0.32 -5.64 -3.54
C LEU A 65 0.01 -7.07 -3.09
N ALA A 66 -1.22 -7.57 -3.27
CA ALA A 66 -1.64 -8.89 -2.78
C ALA A 66 -0.78 -10.06 -3.28
N ALA A 67 -0.30 -9.97 -4.52
CA ALA A 67 0.48 -11.02 -5.18
C ALA A 67 2.01 -10.80 -5.09
N VAL A 68 2.46 -9.85 -4.27
CA VAL A 68 3.85 -9.43 -4.18
C VAL A 68 4.45 -9.89 -2.85
N ASP A 69 5.71 -10.35 -2.88
CA ASP A 69 6.47 -10.71 -1.68
C ASP A 69 6.47 -9.53 -0.66
N PRO A 70 6.30 -9.77 0.65
CA PRO A 70 6.16 -8.70 1.65
C PRO A 70 7.28 -7.67 1.65
N LYS A 71 8.53 -8.09 1.42
CA LYS A 71 9.67 -7.15 1.39
C LYS A 71 9.61 -6.23 0.17
N VAL A 72 9.24 -6.80 -0.98
CA VAL A 72 9.07 -6.04 -2.23
C VAL A 72 7.84 -5.15 -2.14
N ALA A 73 6.74 -5.66 -1.56
CA ALA A 73 5.51 -4.91 -1.33
C ALA A 73 5.76 -3.66 -0.49
N LYS A 74 6.50 -3.78 0.62
CA LYS A 74 6.90 -2.63 1.43
C LYS A 74 7.68 -1.60 0.61
N ASN A 75 8.68 -2.04 -0.15
CA ASN A 75 9.49 -1.12 -0.95
C ASN A 75 8.65 -0.41 -2.04
N ILE A 76 7.69 -1.12 -2.65
CA ILE A 76 6.77 -0.51 -3.61
C ILE A 76 5.84 0.46 -2.91
N PHE A 77 5.33 0.14 -1.72
CA PHE A 77 4.50 1.07 -0.97
C PHE A 77 5.25 2.36 -0.70
N ASP A 78 6.44 2.27 -0.10
CA ASP A 78 7.28 3.42 0.24
C ASP A 78 7.62 4.28 -1.00
N GLN A 79 7.92 3.64 -2.15
CA GLN A 79 8.34 4.34 -3.36
C GLN A 79 7.22 4.77 -4.29
N SER A 80 6.07 4.09 -4.30
CA SER A 80 4.97 4.31 -5.25
C SER A 80 3.69 4.86 -4.64
N ILE A 81 3.26 4.36 -3.47
CA ILE A 81 1.89 4.57 -2.97
C ILE A 81 1.86 5.47 -1.73
N GLY A 82 2.83 5.31 -0.83
CA GLY A 82 2.89 5.94 0.48
C GLY A 82 2.93 7.48 0.45
N PRO A 83 2.90 8.13 1.63
CA PRO A 83 2.75 9.57 1.74
C PRO A 83 3.85 10.35 1.01
N GLN A 84 5.11 9.88 1.08
CA GLN A 84 6.30 10.51 0.50
C GLN A 84 6.80 9.81 -0.79
N SER A 85 5.88 9.21 -1.54
CA SER A 85 6.17 8.35 -2.69
C SER A 85 6.06 9.07 -4.04
N PHE A 86 6.16 8.30 -5.14
CA PHE A 86 5.88 8.76 -6.51
C PHE A 86 4.51 9.42 -6.66
N LEU A 87 3.50 8.96 -5.91
CA LEU A 87 2.15 9.52 -5.91
C LEU A 87 1.97 10.64 -4.88
N HIS A 88 3.04 11.23 -4.36
CA HIS A 88 2.95 12.38 -3.46
C HIS A 88 2.15 13.51 -4.11
N GLY A 89 1.18 14.07 -3.36
CA GLY A 89 0.29 15.13 -3.83
C GLY A 89 -0.86 14.68 -4.75
N LYS A 90 -0.97 13.37 -5.05
CA LYS A 90 -2.10 12.80 -5.80
C LYS A 90 -3.15 12.23 -4.84
N THR A 91 -4.41 12.22 -5.27
CA THR A 91 -5.49 11.58 -4.49
C THR A 91 -5.43 10.07 -4.69
N ARG A 92 -5.51 9.31 -3.60
CA ARG A 92 -5.35 7.85 -3.60
C ARG A 92 -6.45 7.21 -2.77
N ILE A 93 -7.10 6.20 -3.35
CA ILE A 93 -8.01 5.28 -2.67
C ILE A 93 -7.36 3.91 -2.73
N LEU A 94 -6.82 3.45 -1.60
CA LEU A 94 -6.22 2.13 -1.46
C LEU A 94 -7.23 1.15 -0.84
N VAL A 95 -7.50 0.04 -1.49
CA VAL A 95 -8.32 -1.03 -0.91
C VAL A 95 -7.38 -2.17 -0.62
N THR A 96 -7.20 -2.55 0.64
CA THR A 96 -6.30 -3.65 0.98
C THR A 96 -6.69 -4.32 2.29
N HIS A 97 -6.32 -5.59 2.40
CA HIS A 97 -6.37 -6.35 3.64
C HIS A 97 -5.10 -6.20 4.50
N GLN A 98 -4.06 -5.55 3.97
CA GLN A 98 -2.75 -5.47 4.59
C GLN A 98 -2.67 -4.28 5.56
N THR A 99 -2.98 -4.54 6.84
CA THR A 99 -3.18 -3.49 7.85
C THR A 99 -1.98 -2.58 8.11
N HIS A 100 -0.77 -3.09 7.91
CA HIS A 100 0.47 -2.33 8.13
C HIS A 100 0.63 -1.15 7.17
N PHE A 101 0.05 -1.20 5.97
CA PHE A 101 0.05 -0.06 5.03
C PHE A 101 -0.94 1.04 5.43
N LEU A 102 -1.95 0.69 6.23
CA LEU A 102 -3.02 1.63 6.58
C LEU A 102 -2.57 2.65 7.63
N VAL A 103 -1.54 2.33 8.43
CA VAL A 103 -1.05 3.22 9.50
C VAL A 103 -0.49 4.53 8.94
N GLU A 104 -0.03 4.53 7.70
CA GLU A 104 0.54 5.71 7.01
C GLU A 104 -0.49 6.53 6.24
N SER A 105 -1.78 6.22 6.38
CA SER A 105 -2.86 6.90 5.66
C SER A 105 -3.40 8.12 6.39
N ASP A 106 -3.95 9.06 5.63
CA ASP A 106 -4.54 10.29 6.16
C ASP A 106 -5.88 10.02 6.89
N GLN A 107 -6.66 9.05 6.41
CA GLN A 107 -7.97 8.66 6.95
C GLN A 107 -8.14 7.14 6.81
N MET A 108 -9.03 6.51 7.58
CA MET A 108 -9.34 5.09 7.42
C MET A 108 -10.85 4.87 7.49
N LEU A 109 -11.44 4.20 6.50
CA LEU A 109 -12.85 3.80 6.54
C LEU A 109 -12.98 2.29 6.56
N LEU A 110 -13.82 1.79 7.47
CA LEU A 110 -14.15 0.38 7.52
C LEU A 110 -15.53 0.15 6.90
N MET A 111 -15.58 -0.68 5.85
CA MET A 111 -16.84 -1.04 5.21
C MET A 111 -17.31 -2.41 5.70
N THR A 112 -18.45 -2.46 6.39
CA THR A 112 -19.05 -3.71 6.89
C THR A 112 -20.49 -3.82 6.41
N ASN A 113 -20.88 -4.94 5.76
CA ASN A 113 -22.26 -5.16 5.30
C ASN A 113 -22.86 -3.99 4.49
N VAL A 114 -22.06 -3.38 3.59
CA VAL A 114 -22.43 -2.20 2.78
C VAL A 114 -22.72 -0.94 3.63
N HIS A 115 -22.41 -0.96 4.92
CA HIS A 115 -22.38 0.21 5.79
C HIS A 115 -20.95 0.71 5.93
N ILE A 116 -20.80 2.02 5.98
CA ILE A 116 -19.50 2.69 6.12
C ILE A 116 -19.45 3.28 7.53
N ASP A 117 -18.51 2.80 8.33
CA ASP A 117 -18.17 3.41 9.61
C ASP A 117 -16.88 4.23 9.45
N GLU A 118 -16.92 5.49 9.87
CA GLU A 118 -15.76 6.38 9.86
C GLU A 118 -14.92 6.12 11.12
N LEU A 119 -13.67 5.68 10.93
CA LEU A 119 -12.75 5.43 12.04
C LEU A 119 -11.85 6.65 12.25
N HIS A 120 -11.99 7.28 13.42
CA HIS A 120 -11.05 8.31 13.86
C HIS A 120 -9.86 7.65 14.55
N ILE A 121 -8.66 7.78 13.98
CA ILE A 121 -7.43 7.33 14.62
C ILE A 121 -6.99 8.40 15.63
N GLU A 122 -7.27 8.18 16.91
CA GLU A 122 -6.64 8.98 17.97
C GLU A 122 -5.18 8.53 18.12
N GLN A 123 -4.23 9.36 17.69
CA GLN A 123 -2.83 9.18 18.04
C GLN A 123 -2.66 9.38 19.55
N GLN A 124 -2.52 8.31 20.32
CA GLN A 124 -2.10 8.43 21.71
C GLN A 124 -0.62 8.84 21.78
N PRO A 125 -0.26 9.82 22.64
CA PRO A 125 1.13 10.20 22.83
C PRO A 125 1.91 9.04 23.46
N THR A 126 3.06 8.70 22.87
CA THR A 126 4.01 7.68 23.33
C THR A 126 4.34 7.88 24.81
N ILE A 127 3.95 6.92 25.65
CA ILE A 127 4.37 6.88 27.06
C ILE A 127 5.84 6.45 27.09
N GLU A 128 6.75 7.30 27.59
CA GLU A 128 8.14 6.93 27.84
C GLU A 128 8.23 5.85 28.95
N PRO A 129 9.08 4.82 28.82
CA PRO A 129 9.16 3.75 29.81
C PRO A 129 9.94 4.22 31.05
N SER A 130 9.27 4.31 32.20
CA SER A 130 9.93 4.40 33.50
C SER A 130 10.39 3.02 33.98
N ASN A 131 11.70 2.89 34.24
CA ASN A 131 12.37 1.70 34.75
C ASN A 131 11.80 1.20 36.09
N GLU A 132 11.30 -0.03 36.15
CA GLU A 132 11.37 -0.88 37.34
C GLU A 132 11.64 -2.34 36.93
N THR A 133 12.77 -2.87 37.42
CA THR A 133 13.27 -4.24 37.21
C THR A 133 12.58 -5.20 38.18
N LEU A 134 12.03 -6.32 37.68
CA LEU A 134 11.77 -7.53 38.46
C LEU A 134 12.09 -8.77 37.62
N GLU A 135 13.03 -9.57 38.12
CA GLU A 135 13.59 -10.77 37.49
C GLU A 135 12.68 -12.01 37.63
N THR A 136 12.62 -12.76 36.52
CA THR A 136 12.52 -14.22 36.32
C THR A 136 11.47 -15.07 37.06
N ASP A 137 10.57 -15.68 36.28
CA ASP A 137 10.61 -17.15 36.07
C ASP A 137 9.79 -17.63 34.85
N SER A 138 10.21 -18.79 34.34
CA SER A 138 10.07 -19.33 32.98
C SER A 138 8.68 -19.78 32.51
N SER A 139 8.51 -19.74 31.18
CA SER A 139 7.62 -20.55 30.31
C SER A 139 6.18 -20.07 30.11
N ASN A 140 5.96 -19.22 29.11
CA ASN A 140 5.06 -19.44 27.96
C ASN A 140 4.83 -18.12 27.20
N ASP A 141 4.83 -18.25 25.88
CA ASP A 141 4.45 -17.29 24.84
C ASP A 141 3.61 -16.11 25.33
N LYS A 142 4.19 -14.90 25.35
CA LYS A 142 3.44 -13.65 25.47
C LYS A 142 3.54 -12.89 24.16
N GLU A 143 2.58 -13.23 23.31
CA GLU A 143 1.97 -12.39 22.30
C GLU A 143 1.94 -10.93 22.80
N THR A 144 2.53 -10.02 22.04
CA THR A 144 2.48 -8.60 22.35
C THR A 144 1.07 -8.14 22.01
N ASP A 145 0.21 -8.08 23.03
CA ASP A 145 -1.15 -7.57 22.98
C ASP A 145 -1.18 -6.11 22.51
N PHE A 146 -1.25 -5.90 21.20
CA PHE A 146 -1.83 -4.68 20.67
C PHE A 146 -3.34 -4.82 20.81
N VAL A 147 -3.89 -4.22 21.86
CA VAL A 147 -5.35 -4.19 22.12
C VAL A 147 -6.02 -3.32 21.04
N LEU A 148 -6.21 -3.90 19.86
CA LEU A 148 -7.28 -3.55 18.95
C LEU A 148 -8.56 -4.09 19.59
N ASN A 149 -9.17 -3.27 20.46
CA ASN A 149 -10.39 -3.62 21.17
C ASN A 149 -11.60 -3.57 20.22
N THR A 150 -11.57 -4.31 19.13
CA THR A 150 -12.74 -4.71 18.34
C THR A 150 -12.32 -5.92 17.50
N SER A 151 -13.03 -7.03 17.66
CA SER A 151 -12.81 -8.26 16.89
C SER A 151 -12.92 -7.97 15.39
N ILE A 152 -11.78 -7.93 14.70
CA ILE A 152 -11.73 -7.87 13.23
C ILE A 152 -11.68 -9.32 12.73
N THR A 153 -12.86 -9.87 12.47
CA THR A 153 -13.04 -11.10 11.71
C THR A 153 -13.70 -10.74 10.39
N ASP A 154 -12.95 -10.91 9.30
CA ASP A 154 -13.32 -10.75 7.88
C ASP A 154 -13.95 -9.41 7.47
N ILE A 155 -13.16 -8.56 6.79
CA ILE A 155 -13.66 -7.32 6.22
C ILE A 155 -12.93 -7.01 4.91
N ASN A 156 -13.58 -7.38 3.81
CA ASN A 156 -13.20 -6.97 2.46
C ASN A 156 -13.35 -5.46 2.35
N SER A 157 -12.23 -4.79 2.10
CA SER A 157 -12.14 -3.42 1.63
C SER A 157 -12.20 -2.33 2.70
N ILE A 158 -11.03 -1.82 3.08
CA ILE A 158 -10.88 -0.47 3.61
C ILE A 158 -10.93 0.50 2.43
N ILE A 159 -11.73 1.55 2.54
CA ILE A 159 -11.82 2.60 1.51
C ILE A 159 -11.18 3.84 2.10
N TYR A 160 -10.44 4.58 1.27
CA TYR A 160 -9.94 5.90 1.63
C TYR A 160 -10.74 6.94 0.86
N LEU A 161 -11.11 8.01 1.52
CA LEU A 161 -11.59 9.22 0.87
C LEU A 161 -10.65 10.35 1.25
N ASN A 162 -10.51 11.33 0.34
CA ASN A 162 -9.90 12.61 0.65
C ASN A 162 -11.02 13.63 0.62
N GLU A 163 -11.27 14.34 1.72
CA GLU A 163 -12.19 15.47 1.72
C GLU A 163 -11.55 16.67 1.01
N ILE A 164 -12.05 16.99 -0.19
CA ILE A 164 -12.04 18.38 -0.67
C ILE A 164 -13.43 18.94 -0.41
N PHE A 165 -13.65 19.48 0.79
CA PHE A 165 -14.68 20.49 1.04
C PHE A 165 -14.13 21.60 1.94
N SER A 166 -13.17 22.36 1.41
CA SER A 166 -12.95 23.73 1.86
C SER A 166 -13.32 24.67 0.72
N SER A 167 -14.59 25.10 0.71
CA SER A 167 -15.19 26.25 -0.01
C SER A 167 -16.53 25.93 -0.68
N ILE A 168 -17.53 25.52 0.11
CA ILE A 168 -18.91 25.92 -0.15
C ILE A 168 -19.45 26.46 1.18
N GLU A 169 -19.09 27.71 1.49
CA GLU A 169 -19.85 28.50 2.45
C GLU A 169 -21.30 28.54 1.96
N LEU A 170 -22.20 27.97 2.76
CA LEU A 170 -23.63 28.21 2.69
C LEU A 170 -23.87 29.73 2.80
N LYS A 171 -24.42 30.30 1.72
CA LYS A 171 -25.16 31.56 1.75
C LYS A 171 -26.64 31.27 1.61
#